data_AF-A0A2J4QAR8-F1
#
_entry.id   AF-A0A2J4QAR8-F1
#
_cell.length_a   1.000
_cell.length_b   1.000
_cell.length_c   1.000
_cell.angle_alpha   90.00
_cell.angle_beta   90.00
_cell.angle_gamma   90.00
#
_symmetry.space_group_name_H-M   'P 1'
#
loop_
_entity.id
_entity.type
_entity.pdbx_description
1 polymer ?
#
loop_
_entity_poly.entity_id
_entity_poly.type
_entity_poly.pdbx_seq_one_letter_code
_entity_poly.pdbx_strand_id
1 'polypeptide(L)'
;MKTLLKNRELSAFLAIVVLFAGLVTLNPAYFSLQTLGMIFASSQILCLLALGATLVMLTRNIDVSVGSTVGLSAIAVGVALNSGYGLMTAIAFALAIGALAGAFNGLLVVGLRIPAIVATLGTLGLYRGVMLLWTLSFIYIS
;
A
#
# COMPACT_ATOMS: atom_id res chain seq x y z
N MET A 1 24.61 -20.58 15.38
CA MET A 1 23.73 -20.81 14.20
C MET A 1 22.28 -21.17 14.55
N LYS A 2 21.99 -22.09 15.48
CA LYS A 2 20.60 -22.51 15.77
C LYS A 2 19.69 -21.40 16.35
N THR A 3 20.27 -20.41 17.05
CA THR A 3 19.52 -19.25 17.59
C THR A 3 19.13 -18.24 16.51
N LEU A 4 19.94 -18.11 15.44
CA LEU A 4 19.67 -17.19 14.30
C LEU A 4 18.49 -17.69 13.44
N LEU A 5 18.35 -19.01 13.29
CA LEU A 5 17.25 -19.63 12.53
C LEU A 5 15.95 -19.77 13.33
N LYS A 6 16.00 -19.62 14.66
CA LYS A 6 14.84 -19.72 15.53
C LYS A 6 13.97 -18.44 15.52
N ASN A 7 14.60 -17.29 15.30
CA ASN A 7 13.93 -15.99 15.23
C ASN A 7 13.76 -15.58 13.77
N ARG A 8 12.54 -15.74 13.23
CA ARG A 8 12.23 -15.44 11.82
C ARG A 8 12.60 -14.01 11.43
N GLU A 9 12.40 -13.05 12.32
CA GLU A 9 12.75 -11.64 12.09
C GLU A 9 14.26 -11.41 11.99
N LEU A 10 15.03 -12.05 12.88
CA LEU A 10 16.49 -11.95 12.87
C LEU A 10 17.07 -12.61 11.61
N SER A 11 16.49 -13.72 11.18
CA SER A 11 16.86 -14.38 9.92
C SER A 11 16.53 -13.51 8.71
N ALA A 12 15.38 -12.83 8.69
CA ALA A 12 15.00 -11.94 7.59
C ALA A 12 15.92 -10.71 7.53
N PHE A 13 16.22 -10.10 8.68
CA PHE A 13 17.15 -8.98 8.77
C PHE A 13 18.55 -9.37 8.27
N LEU A 14 19.07 -10.52 8.72
CA LEU A 14 20.37 -11.04 8.27
C LEU A 14 20.38 -11.28 6.75
N ALA A 15 19.29 -11.85 6.21
CA ALA A 15 19.16 -12.08 4.77
C ALA A 15 19.21 -10.77 3.97
N ILE A 16 18.53 -9.71 4.42
CA ILE A 16 18.56 -8.38 3.80
C ILE A 16 19.99 -7.81 3.83
N VAL A 17 20.68 -7.89 4.97
CA VAL A 17 22.06 -7.37 5.11
C VAL A 17 23.02 -8.11 4.17
N VAL A 18 22.92 -9.43 4.10
CA VAL A 18 23.77 -10.26 3.20
C VAL A 18 23.49 -9.94 1.73
N LEU A 19 22.22 -9.83 1.33
CA LEU A 19 21.83 -9.44 -0.03
C LEU A 19 22.37 -8.06 -0.39
N PHE A 20 22.22 -7.08 0.51
CA PHE A 20 22.70 -5.72 0.30
C PHE A 20 24.22 -5.68 0.16
N ALA A 21 24.95 -6.35 1.06
CA ALA A 21 26.40 -6.45 0.98
C ALA A 21 26.86 -7.11 -0.33
N GLY A 22 26.20 -8.20 -0.75
CA GLY A 22 26.47 -8.86 -2.03
C GLY A 22 26.28 -7.92 -3.22
N LEU A 23 25.18 -7.17 -3.26
CA LEU A 23 24.92 -6.18 -4.32
C LEU A 23 25.98 -5.07 -4.35
N VAL A 24 26.38 -4.55 -3.20
CA VAL A 24 27.44 -3.52 -3.10
C VAL A 24 28.78 -4.03 -3.59
N THR A 25 29.12 -5.30 -3.34
CA THR A 25 30.37 -5.90 -3.86
C THR A 25 30.36 -6.05 -5.39
N LEU A 26 29.20 -6.23 -6.01
CA LEU A 26 29.06 -6.32 -7.47
C LEU A 26 29.14 -4.94 -8.14
N ASN A 27 28.56 -3.91 -7.51
CA ASN A 27 28.67 -2.54 -7.98
C ASN A 27 28.60 -1.54 -6.81
N PRO A 28 29.70 -0.82 -6.51
CA PRO A 28 29.74 0.16 -5.42
C PRO A 28 28.71 1.29 -5.55
N ALA A 29 28.19 1.55 -6.76
CA ALA A 29 27.15 2.57 -6.99
C ALA A 29 25.82 2.26 -6.26
N TYR A 30 25.58 1.02 -5.86
CA TYR A 30 24.42 0.66 -5.03
C TYR A 30 24.52 1.24 -3.61
N PHE A 31 25.72 1.53 -3.12
CA PHE A 31 25.95 2.25 -1.86
C PHE A 31 26.01 3.76 -2.10
N SER A 32 24.94 4.33 -2.66
CA SER A 32 24.81 5.77 -2.84
C SER A 32 23.68 6.32 -1.96
N LEU A 33 23.80 7.59 -1.54
CA LEU A 33 22.71 8.27 -0.82
C LEU A 33 21.41 8.27 -1.63
N GLN A 34 21.50 8.34 -2.96
CA GLN A 34 20.35 8.26 -3.87
C GLN A 34 19.62 6.93 -3.73
N THR A 35 20.35 5.80 -3.83
CA THR A 35 19.76 4.46 -3.72
C THR A 35 19.18 4.21 -2.34
N LEU A 36 19.88 4.61 -1.28
CA LEU A 36 19.36 4.54 0.09
C LEU A 36 18.08 5.38 0.24
N GLY A 37 18.08 6.61 -0.29
CA GLY A 37 16.91 7.48 -0.31
C GLY A 37 15.70 6.84 -1.01
N MET A 38 15.90 6.19 -2.16
CA MET A 38 14.83 5.48 -2.87
C MET A 38 14.29 4.27 -2.10
N ILE A 39 15.15 3.53 -1.40
CA ILE A 39 14.74 2.42 -0.53
C ILE A 39 13.87 2.95 0.62
N PHE A 40 14.33 4.00 1.31
CA PHE A 40 13.56 4.60 2.40
C PHE A 40 12.23 5.18 1.90
N ALA A 41 12.23 5.91 0.79
CA ALA A 41 11.01 6.44 0.18
C ALA A 41 9.98 5.35 -0.13
N SER A 42 10.43 4.20 -0.67
CA SER A 42 9.56 3.06 -0.95
C SER A 42 9.03 2.40 0.33
N SER A 43 9.86 2.32 1.38
CA SER A 43 9.48 1.76 2.67
C SER A 43 8.47 2.62 3.45
N GLN A 44 8.53 3.96 3.30
CA GLN A 44 7.63 4.88 4.00
C GLN A 44 6.16 4.58 3.72
N ILE A 45 5.82 4.24 2.47
CA ILE A 45 4.46 3.89 2.07
C ILE A 45 3.98 2.64 2.84
N LEU A 46 4.82 1.61 2.90
CA LEU A 46 4.51 0.36 3.63
C LEU A 46 4.42 0.58 5.14
N CYS A 47 5.28 1.44 5.71
CA CYS A 47 5.22 1.80 7.12
C CYS A 47 3.90 2.51 7.47
N LEU A 48 3.49 3.51 6.69
CA LEU A 48 2.21 4.20 6.89
C LEU A 48 1.02 3.24 6.76
N LEU A 49 1.07 2.35 5.77
CA LEU A 49 0.05 1.32 5.57
C LEU A 49 -0.03 0.36 6.75
N ALA A 50 1.13 -0.09 7.27
CA ALA A 50 1.21 -0.97 8.42
C ALA A 50 0.63 -0.30 9.68
N LEU A 51 0.91 0.99 9.90
CA LEU A 51 0.32 1.76 11.01
C LEU A 51 -1.21 1.88 10.89
N GLY A 52 -1.75 2.01 9.68
CA GLY A 52 -3.21 1.96 9.48
C GLY A 52 -3.78 0.56 9.72
N ALA A 53 -3.12 -0.47 9.21
CA ALA A 53 -3.55 -1.86 9.36
C ALA A 53 -3.52 -2.35 10.82
N THR A 54 -2.59 -1.86 11.64
CA THR A 54 -2.56 -2.20 13.08
C THR A 54 -3.82 -1.73 13.80
N LEU A 55 -4.36 -0.54 13.48
CA LEU A 55 -5.62 -0.07 14.06
C LEU A 55 -6.78 -1.02 13.75
N VAL A 56 -6.84 -1.56 12.53
CA VAL A 56 -7.84 -2.56 12.15
C VAL A 56 -7.63 -3.87 12.92
N MET A 57 -6.38 -4.35 12.99
CA MET A 57 -6.04 -5.58 13.70
C MET A 57 -6.35 -5.52 15.21
N LEU A 58 -6.18 -4.35 15.84
CA LEU A 58 -6.54 -4.14 17.24
C LEU A 58 -8.03 -4.38 17.51
N THR A 59 -8.89 -4.11 16.53
CA THR A 59 -10.33 -4.40 16.61
C THR A 59 -10.69 -5.87 16.36
N ARG A 60 -9.68 -6.76 16.25
CA ARG A 60 -9.81 -8.19 15.87
C ARG A 60 -10.38 -8.41 14.46
N ASN A 61 -10.26 -7.40 13.60
CA ASN A 61 -10.65 -7.48 12.20
C ASN A 61 -9.40 -7.56 11.31
N ILE A 62 -9.58 -8.03 10.08
CA ILE A 62 -8.53 -8.06 9.06
C ILE A 62 -9.06 -7.33 7.84
N ASP A 63 -8.30 -6.36 7.34
CA ASP A 63 -8.58 -5.66 6.09
C ASP A 63 -7.60 -6.10 5.00
N VAL A 64 -8.10 -6.93 4.09
CA VAL A 64 -7.33 -7.40 2.94
C VAL A 64 -7.37 -6.38 1.78
N SER A 65 -8.37 -5.50 1.76
CA SER A 65 -8.62 -4.53 0.68
C SER A 65 -7.66 -3.34 0.67
N VAL A 66 -6.84 -3.18 1.71
CA VAL A 66 -5.99 -2.00 1.90
C VAL A 66 -5.06 -1.73 0.70
N GLY A 67 -4.53 -2.79 0.07
CA GLY A 67 -3.68 -2.66 -1.12
C GLY A 67 -4.45 -2.14 -2.34
N SER A 68 -5.69 -2.60 -2.55
CA SER A 68 -6.55 -2.09 -3.63
C SER A 68 -7.03 -0.67 -3.37
N THR A 69 -7.24 -0.28 -2.11
CA THR A 69 -7.57 1.10 -1.74
C THR A 69 -6.42 2.05 -2.04
N VAL A 70 -5.18 1.66 -1.71
CA VAL A 70 -3.97 2.43 -2.08
C VAL A 70 -3.86 2.58 -3.60
N GLY A 71 -4.08 1.50 -4.35
CA GLY A 71 -4.08 1.54 -5.82
C GLY A 71 -5.14 2.49 -6.40
N LEU A 72 -6.35 2.45 -5.85
CA LEU A 72 -7.44 3.34 -6.27
C LEU A 72 -7.13 4.81 -5.97
N SER A 73 -6.62 5.12 -4.78
CA SER A 73 -6.17 6.47 -4.42
C SER A 73 -5.00 6.94 -5.30
N ALA A 74 -4.07 6.06 -5.68
CA ALA A 74 -2.95 6.39 -6.56
C ALA A 74 -3.41 6.79 -7.97
N ILE A 75 -4.39 6.07 -8.54
CA ILE A 75 -4.99 6.46 -9.83
C ILE A 75 -5.67 7.82 -9.73
N ALA A 76 -6.43 8.07 -8.67
CA ALA A 76 -7.12 9.33 -8.52
C ALA A 76 -6.16 10.53 -8.51
N VAL A 77 -5.01 10.38 -7.84
CA VAL A 77 -3.93 11.38 -7.90
C VAL A 77 -3.40 11.53 -9.32
N GLY A 78 -3.08 10.42 -10.00
CA GLY A 78 -2.55 10.44 -11.36
C GLY A 78 -3.48 11.12 -12.36
N VAL A 79 -4.78 10.79 -12.31
CA VAL A 79 -5.82 11.37 -13.16
C VAL A 79 -6.01 12.86 -12.85
N ALA A 80 -6.06 13.24 -11.57
CA ALA A 80 -6.20 14.64 -11.18
C ALA A 80 -5.01 15.49 -11.66
N LEU A 81 -3.79 15.04 -11.41
CA LEU A 81 -2.58 15.76 -11.84
C LEU A 81 -2.50 15.86 -13.37
N ASN A 82 -2.85 14.80 -14.10
CA ASN A 82 -2.84 14.85 -15.57
C ASN A 82 -3.94 15.75 -16.15
N SER A 83 -5.10 15.83 -15.48
CA SER A 83 -6.18 16.74 -15.84
C SER A 83 -5.87 18.22 -15.52
N GLY A 84 -4.66 18.52 -15.04
CA GLY A 84 -4.21 19.88 -14.74
C GLY A 84 -4.57 20.38 -13.33
N TYR A 85 -5.10 19.53 -12.45
CA TYR A 85 -5.33 19.91 -11.05
C TYR A 85 -3.99 20.05 -10.31
N GLY A 86 -3.96 20.96 -9.33
CA GLY A 86 -2.80 21.16 -8.47
C GLY A 86 -2.52 19.98 -7.53
N LEU A 87 -1.31 19.92 -6.98
CA LEU A 87 -0.90 18.87 -6.06
C LEU A 87 -1.81 18.77 -4.82
N MET A 88 -2.19 19.91 -4.24
CA MET A 88 -3.03 19.94 -3.04
C MET A 88 -4.42 19.35 -3.28
N THR A 89 -5.01 19.65 -4.44
CA THR A 89 -6.30 19.07 -4.86
C THR A 89 -6.20 17.58 -5.13
N ALA A 90 -5.10 17.11 -5.73
CA ALA A 90 -4.86 15.69 -5.95
C ALA A 90 -4.73 14.91 -4.61
N ILE A 91 -4.02 15.49 -3.63
CA ILE A 91 -3.93 14.93 -2.27
C ILE A 91 -5.31 14.86 -1.62
N ALA A 92 -6.11 15.91 -1.72
CA ALA A 92 -7.47 15.93 -1.17
C ALA A 92 -8.35 14.83 -1.79
N PHE A 93 -8.28 14.60 -3.10
CA PHE A 93 -8.98 13.50 -3.75
C PHE A 93 -8.53 12.13 -3.26
N ALA A 94 -7.21 11.92 -3.10
CA ALA A 94 -6.67 10.66 -2.60
C ALA A 94 -7.18 10.34 -1.19
N LEU A 95 -7.18 11.34 -0.31
CA LEU A 95 -7.67 11.24 1.07
C LEU A 95 -9.18 10.98 1.11
N ALA A 96 -9.95 11.68 0.28
CA ALA A 96 -11.40 11.48 0.19
C ALA A 96 -11.74 10.05 -0.25
N ILE A 97 -11.08 9.53 -1.28
CA ILE A 97 -11.29 8.16 -1.75
C ILE A 97 -10.90 7.12 -0.70
N GLY A 98 -9.74 7.31 -0.04
CA GLY A 98 -9.32 6.42 1.04
C GLY A 98 -10.30 6.42 2.21
N ALA A 99 -10.79 7.60 2.61
CA ALA A 99 -11.77 7.74 3.68
C ALA A 99 -13.11 7.10 3.31
N LEU A 100 -13.60 7.30 2.09
CA LEU A 100 -14.85 6.70 1.60
C LEU A 100 -14.74 5.18 1.51
N ALA A 101 -13.64 4.64 1.01
CA ALA A 101 -13.40 3.20 0.94
C ALA A 101 -13.33 2.59 2.36
N GLY A 102 -12.60 3.22 3.28
CA GLY A 102 -12.54 2.81 4.67
C GLY A 102 -13.89 2.86 5.37
N ALA A 103 -14.66 3.93 5.17
CA ALA A 103 -16.02 4.08 5.71
C ALA A 103 -16.97 3.02 5.15
N PHE A 104 -16.87 2.70 3.85
CA PHE A 104 -17.65 1.64 3.23
C PHE A 104 -17.35 0.28 3.85
N ASN A 105 -16.07 -0.09 4.00
CA ASN A 105 -15.67 -1.30 4.71
C ASN A 105 -16.18 -1.32 6.16
N GLY A 106 -16.05 -0.20 6.87
CA GLY A 106 -16.57 -0.04 8.24
C GLY A 106 -18.08 -0.24 8.33
N LEU A 107 -18.85 0.29 7.37
CA LEU A 107 -20.30 0.13 7.29
C LEU A 107 -20.71 -1.33 7.05
N LEU A 108 -20.00 -2.04 6.15
CA LEU A 108 -20.27 -3.47 5.90
C LEU A 108 -20.03 -4.32 7.15
N VAL A 109 -18.94 -4.06 7.87
CA VAL A 109 -18.55 -4.86 9.03
C VAL A 109 -19.37 -4.51 10.27
N VAL A 110 -19.50 -3.22 10.60
CA VAL A 110 -20.18 -2.75 11.82
C VAL A 110 -21.69 -2.66 11.62
N GLY A 111 -22.14 -2.10 10.50
CA GLY A 111 -23.56 -1.86 10.22
C GLY A 111 -24.28 -3.13 9.77
N LEU A 112 -23.74 -3.83 8.77
CA LEU A 112 -24.37 -5.04 8.21
C LEU A 112 -23.92 -6.34 8.88
N ARG A 113 -23.00 -6.28 9.85
CA ARG A 113 -22.47 -7.44 10.60
C ARG A 113 -21.88 -8.54 9.71
N ILE A 114 -21.32 -8.15 8.57
CA ILE A 114 -20.63 -9.08 7.67
C ILE A 114 -19.25 -9.38 8.26
N PRO A 115 -18.78 -10.65 8.27
CA PRO A 115 -17.43 -10.97 8.70
C PRO A 115 -16.37 -10.16 7.93
N ALA A 116 -15.45 -9.50 8.64
CA ALA A 116 -14.51 -8.53 8.07
C ALA A 116 -13.67 -9.07 6.91
N ILE A 117 -13.22 -10.32 6.98
CA ILE A 117 -12.47 -10.97 5.90
C ILE A 117 -13.33 -11.09 4.64
N VAL A 118 -14.60 -11.48 4.77
CA VAL A 118 -15.51 -11.65 3.64
C VAL A 118 -15.83 -10.30 2.99
N ALA A 119 -16.14 -9.30 3.82
CA ALA A 119 -16.38 -7.94 3.35
C ALA A 119 -15.16 -7.39 2.59
N THR A 120 -13.97 -7.50 3.17
CA THR A 120 -12.75 -6.90 2.62
C THR A 120 -12.19 -7.67 1.42
N LEU A 121 -12.41 -8.98 1.32
CA LEU A 121 -12.14 -9.73 0.08
C LEU A 121 -13.08 -9.31 -1.06
N GLY A 122 -14.36 -9.10 -0.75
CA GLY A 122 -15.33 -8.59 -1.73
C GLY A 122 -14.98 -7.19 -2.22
N THR A 123 -14.67 -6.27 -1.30
CA THR A 123 -14.27 -4.90 -1.66
C THR A 123 -12.91 -4.83 -2.33
N LEU A 124 -11.98 -5.75 -2.02
CA LEU A 124 -10.74 -5.88 -2.77
C LEU A 124 -10.98 -6.10 -4.27
N GLY A 125 -11.89 -7.03 -4.61
CA GLY A 125 -12.26 -7.29 -6.00
C GLY A 125 -12.95 -6.09 -6.65
N LEU A 126 -13.88 -5.46 -5.93
CA LEU A 126 -14.60 -4.27 -6.40
C LEU A 126 -13.64 -3.10 -6.68
N TYR A 127 -12.77 -2.76 -5.73
CA TYR A 127 -11.82 -1.66 -5.88
C TYR A 127 -10.83 -1.93 -7.00
N ARG A 128 -10.35 -3.18 -7.16
CA ARG A 128 -9.53 -3.56 -8.32
C ARG A 128 -10.27 -3.42 -9.63
N GLY A 129 -11.55 -3.81 -9.69
CA GLY A 129 -12.38 -3.65 -10.88
C GLY A 129 -12.54 -2.19 -11.27
N VAL A 130 -12.91 -1.33 -10.31
CA VAL A 130 -13.04 0.12 -10.52
C VAL A 130 -11.70 0.73 -10.94
N MET A 131 -10.63 0.38 -10.26
CA MET A 131 -9.26 0.79 -10.57
C MET A 131 -8.90 0.46 -12.03
N LEU A 132 -9.12 -0.78 -12.47
CA LEU A 132 -8.83 -1.21 -13.84
C LEU A 132 -9.68 -0.47 -14.88
N LEU A 133 -10.99 -0.35 -14.64
CA LEU A 133 -11.88 0.38 -15.56
C LEU A 133 -11.47 1.85 -15.69
N TRP A 134 -11.14 2.49 -14.56
CA TRP A 134 -10.73 3.89 -14.56
C TRP A 134 -9.39 4.09 -15.27
N THR A 135 -8.39 3.23 -15.02
CA THR A 135 -7.12 3.26 -15.75
C THR A 135 -7.33 3.11 -17.25
N LEU A 136 -8.12 2.12 -17.66
CA LEU A 136 -8.36 1.85 -19.08
C LEU A 136 -9.05 3.04 -19.74
N SER A 137 -10.15 3.54 -19.18
CA SER A 137 -10.84 4.72 -19.72
C SER A 137 -9.92 5.92 -19.85
N PHE A 138 -9.07 6.17 -18.86
CA PHE A 138 -8.15 7.28 -18.90
C PHE A 138 -7.08 7.14 -20.00
N ILE A 139 -6.51 5.95 -20.19
CA ILE A 139 -5.53 5.68 -21.26
C ILE A 139 -6.16 5.79 -22.66
N TYR A 140 -7.42 5.38 -22.83
CA TYR A 140 -8.09 5.43 -24.14
C TYR A 140 -8.59 6.83 -24.53
N ILE A 141 -8.76 7.74 -23.56
CA ILE A 141 -9.29 9.10 -23.79
C ILE A 141 -8.17 10.16 -23.87
N SER A 142 -6.96 9.84 -23.41
CA SER A 142 -5.76 10.69 -23.46
C SER A 142 -4.93 10.45 -24.71
#